data_AF-W9QF21-F1
#
_entry.id   AF-W9QF21-F1
#
_cell.length_a   1.000
_cell.length_b   1.000
_cell.length_c   1.000
_cell.angle_alpha   90.00
_cell.angle_beta   90.00
_cell.angle_gamma   90.00
#
_symmetry.space_group_name_H-M   'P 1'
#
loop_
_entity.id
_entity.type
_entity.pdbx_description
1 polymer ?
#
loop_
_entity_poly.entity_id
_entity_poly.type
_entity_poly.pdbx_seq_one_letter_code
_entity_poly.pdbx_strand_id
1 'polypeptide(L)'
;MSGAVRRVFTEMVAVDVVSWSGLVVAHVRAGELEYARCVFDDMPIRDVVSWTAMISGYSQAKRSTEALELFWEMVDAKVVPDEVTMLSVVSVCANLGDLETGIATHQYIEDNGFGGMIFLGNALIDMYSKCGCLNRAWQVFNIMNRRSLVTWNSMILACANHGDPDHVFHLYECMTTSGFLPDGFTFLALLVAYKHKGLVDEGCRVFESMQRDYGIEARIEHYRCTVEMLGRAGRLEEAYRLITSMSIPSNYVIWEALLAACRVHSNVDMGERVVEKLLMLKPERDYHAILRHIYAAAVEKEEVKEIMQTTMVNSVNF
;
A
#
# COMPACT_ATOMS: atom_id res chain seq x y z
N MET A 1 11.86 -14.26 32.16
CA MET A 1 12.51 -13.25 33.05
C MET A 1 13.52 -13.93 33.96
N SER A 2 14.71 -13.34 34.16
CA SER A 2 15.64 -13.80 35.20
C SER A 2 15.04 -13.54 36.58
N GLY A 3 15.24 -14.46 37.53
CA GLY A 3 14.62 -14.40 38.87
C GLY A 3 14.96 -13.15 39.69
N ALA A 4 15.93 -12.34 39.25
CA ALA A 4 16.31 -11.09 39.90
C ALA A 4 15.28 -9.97 39.71
N VAL A 5 14.72 -9.80 38.50
CA VAL A 5 13.68 -8.77 38.26
C VAL A 5 12.40 -9.12 39.00
N ARG A 6 12.05 -10.41 39.04
CA ARG A 6 10.90 -10.94 39.79
C ARG A 6 10.99 -10.64 41.28
N ARG A 7 12.19 -10.77 41.89
CA ARG A 7 12.41 -10.53 43.32
C ARG A 7 12.32 -9.05 43.69
N VAL A 8 12.95 -8.17 42.90
CA VAL A 8 12.93 -6.72 43.15
C VAL A 8 11.51 -6.17 43.07
N PHE A 9 10.67 -6.71 42.18
CA PHE A 9 9.29 -6.25 42.00
C PHE A 9 8.30 -6.79 43.04
N THR A 10 8.48 -8.04 43.51
CA THR A 10 7.66 -8.56 44.62
C THR A 10 8.00 -7.93 45.98
N GLU A 11 9.21 -7.39 46.14
CA GLU A 11 9.67 -6.79 47.41
C GLU A 11 9.50 -5.27 47.47
N MET A 12 9.34 -4.58 46.34
CA MET A 12 9.10 -3.12 46.30
C MET A 12 7.71 -2.78 45.75
N VAL A 13 6.84 -2.38 46.67
CA VAL A 13 5.56 -1.68 46.42
C VAL A 13 4.44 -2.59 45.92
N ALA A 14 3.23 -2.42 46.46
CA ALA A 14 2.03 -3.01 45.89
C ALA A 14 1.87 -2.50 44.45
N VAL A 15 2.31 -3.30 43.49
CA VAL A 15 2.28 -2.93 42.08
C VAL A 15 0.82 -2.84 41.66
N ASP A 16 0.35 -1.62 41.42
CA ASP A 16 -0.98 -1.39 40.90
C ASP A 16 -1.06 -1.74 39.41
N VAL A 17 -2.28 -1.85 38.88
CA VAL A 17 -2.53 -2.22 37.48
C VAL A 17 -1.83 -1.28 36.51
N VAL A 18 -1.75 0.01 36.86
CA VAL A 18 -1.10 1.05 36.04
C VAL A 18 0.39 0.78 35.86
N SER A 19 1.08 0.35 36.92
CA SER A 19 2.50 0.04 36.88
C SER A 19 2.79 -1.17 35.97
N TRP A 20 1.93 -2.21 36.02
CA TRP A 20 2.02 -3.36 35.12
C TRP A 20 1.78 -2.97 33.65
N SER A 21 0.71 -2.22 33.37
CA SER A 21 0.40 -1.76 32.01
C SER A 21 1.50 -0.86 31.45
N GLY A 22 2.13 -0.04 32.30
CA GLY A 22 3.31 0.74 31.95
C GLY A 22 4.51 -0.10 31.49
N LEU A 23 4.78 -1.23 32.16
CA LEU A 23 5.85 -2.15 31.75
C LEU A 23 5.56 -2.83 30.41
N VAL A 24 4.33 -3.28 30.21
CA VAL A 24 3.91 -3.85 28.91
C VAL A 24 4.14 -2.84 27.79
N VAL A 25 3.67 -1.60 27.97
CA VAL A 25 3.86 -0.52 27.00
C VAL A 25 5.35 -0.25 26.75
N ALA A 26 6.18 -0.25 27.79
CA ALA A 26 7.61 -0.01 27.66
C ALA A 26 8.30 -1.11 26.83
N HIS A 27 8.04 -2.38 27.11
CA HIS A 27 8.62 -3.49 26.36
C HIS A 27 8.12 -3.55 24.91
N VAL A 28 6.83 -3.28 24.66
CA VAL A 28 6.30 -3.18 23.29
C VAL A 28 7.02 -2.09 22.51
N ARG A 29 7.22 -0.90 23.11
CA ARG A 29 7.95 0.22 22.46
C ARG A 29 9.43 -0.09 22.22
N ALA A 30 10.04 -0.94 23.04
CA ALA A 30 11.40 -1.42 22.85
C ALA A 30 11.51 -2.51 21.77
N GLY A 31 10.38 -2.99 21.22
CA GLY A 31 10.34 -4.11 20.28
C GLY A 31 10.53 -5.49 20.93
N GLU A 32 10.51 -5.55 22.27
CA GLU A 32 10.74 -6.75 23.08
C GLU A 32 9.42 -7.50 23.31
N LEU A 33 8.75 -7.92 22.23
CA LEU A 33 7.38 -8.45 22.28
C LEU A 33 7.24 -9.72 23.12
N GLU A 34 8.25 -10.57 23.15
CA GLU A 34 8.25 -11.79 23.97
C GLU A 34 8.29 -11.44 25.46
N TYR A 35 9.07 -10.43 25.86
CA TYR A 35 9.10 -9.95 27.23
C TYR A 35 7.81 -9.22 27.59
N ALA A 36 7.28 -8.39 26.69
CA ALA A 36 5.99 -7.74 26.87
C ALA A 36 4.87 -8.76 27.10
N ARG A 37 4.86 -9.86 26.32
CA ARG A 37 3.92 -10.97 26.50
C ARG A 37 4.07 -11.64 27.86
N CYS A 38 5.29 -11.95 28.30
CA CYS A 38 5.50 -12.53 29.63
C CYS A 38 4.98 -11.61 30.75
N VAL A 39 5.28 -10.31 30.67
CA VAL A 39 4.79 -9.33 31.66
C VAL A 39 3.26 -9.28 31.64
N PHE A 40 2.65 -9.25 30.46
CA PHE A 40 1.20 -9.26 30.27
C PHE A 40 0.53 -10.53 30.81
N ASP A 41 1.16 -11.69 30.60
CA ASP A 41 0.70 -12.98 31.13
C ASP A 41 0.70 -13.00 32.66
N ASP A 42 1.75 -12.45 33.28
CA ASP A 42 1.93 -12.39 34.72
C ASP A 42 1.03 -11.34 35.41
N MET A 43 0.35 -10.47 34.67
CA MET A 43 -0.55 -9.45 35.23
C MET A 43 -1.73 -10.09 35.97
N PRO A 44 -1.97 -9.76 37.26
CA PRO A 44 -3.13 -10.25 37.99
C PRO A 44 -4.47 -9.75 37.44
N ILE A 45 -4.48 -8.51 36.94
CA ILE A 45 -5.63 -7.85 36.33
C ILE A 45 -5.11 -7.10 35.10
N ARG A 46 -5.70 -7.36 33.93
CA ARG A 46 -5.36 -6.70 32.67
C ARG A 46 -6.40 -5.66 32.34
N ASP A 47 -5.97 -4.41 32.21
CA ASP A 47 -6.83 -3.30 31.79
C ASP A 47 -6.76 -3.06 30.28
N VAL A 48 -7.66 -2.22 29.76
CA VAL A 48 -7.72 -1.87 28.33
C VAL A 48 -6.34 -1.44 27.82
N VAL A 49 -5.59 -0.64 28.58
CA VAL A 49 -4.25 -0.15 28.18
C VAL A 49 -3.29 -1.30 27.89
N SER A 50 -3.21 -2.29 28.78
CA SER A 50 -2.32 -3.45 28.59
C SER A 50 -2.72 -4.29 27.37
N TRP A 51 -4.02 -4.51 27.15
CA TRP A 51 -4.54 -5.22 25.97
C TRP A 51 -4.24 -4.46 24.67
N THR A 52 -4.60 -3.17 24.62
CA THR A 52 -4.37 -2.29 23.47
C THR A 52 -2.89 -2.25 23.11
N ALA A 53 -2.00 -2.18 24.10
CA ALA A 53 -0.56 -2.15 23.90
C ALA A 53 -0.04 -3.44 23.24
N MET A 54 -0.46 -4.61 23.73
CA MET A 54 -0.04 -5.89 23.15
C MET A 54 -0.59 -6.10 21.74
N ILE A 55 -1.88 -5.83 21.51
CA ILE A 55 -2.53 -5.99 20.20
C ILE A 55 -1.87 -5.05 19.17
N SER A 56 -1.64 -3.79 19.54
CA SER A 56 -0.95 -2.81 18.69
C SER A 56 0.49 -3.23 18.41
N GLY A 57 1.20 -3.74 19.42
CA GLY A 57 2.56 -4.24 19.28
C GLY A 57 2.67 -5.40 18.28
N TYR A 58 1.78 -6.39 18.40
CA TYR A 58 1.71 -7.49 17.44
C TYR A 58 1.34 -7.03 16.03
N SER A 59 0.37 -6.13 15.89
CA SER A 59 -0.01 -5.54 14.61
C SER A 59 1.19 -4.86 13.92
N GLN A 60 1.94 -4.01 14.65
CA GLN A 60 3.10 -3.30 14.12
C GLN A 60 4.26 -4.24 13.73
N ALA A 61 4.44 -5.33 14.47
CA ALA A 61 5.43 -6.36 14.15
C ALA A 61 4.97 -7.37 13.08
N LYS A 62 3.81 -7.13 12.44
CA LYS A 62 3.21 -8.02 11.42
C LYS A 62 2.92 -9.44 11.94
N ARG A 63 2.71 -9.56 13.25
CA ARG A 63 2.30 -10.78 13.95
C ARG A 63 0.77 -10.85 14.01
N SER A 64 0.17 -10.93 12.82
CA SER A 64 -1.26 -10.72 12.63
C SER A 64 -2.13 -11.75 13.34
N THR A 65 -1.72 -13.03 13.35
CA THR A 65 -2.47 -14.10 14.02
C THR A 65 -2.51 -13.85 15.53
N GLU A 66 -1.37 -13.55 16.15
CA GLU A 66 -1.32 -13.27 17.59
C GLU A 66 -2.12 -12.01 17.98
N ALA A 67 -2.15 -10.99 17.11
CA ALA A 67 -2.97 -9.81 17.34
C ALA A 67 -4.48 -10.13 17.36
N LEU A 68 -4.96 -10.98 16.43
CA LEU A 68 -6.37 -11.36 16.34
C LEU A 68 -6.78 -12.31 17.46
N GLU A 69 -5.95 -13.30 17.77
CA GLU A 69 -6.20 -14.20 18.91
C GLU A 69 -6.34 -13.41 20.21
N LEU A 70 -5.44 -12.44 20.43
CA LEU A 70 -5.47 -11.61 21.62
C LEU A 70 -6.66 -10.66 21.67
N PHE A 71 -7.10 -10.15 20.52
CA PHE A 71 -8.32 -9.35 20.43
C PHE A 71 -9.56 -10.16 20.85
N TRP A 72 -9.71 -11.38 20.35
CA TRP A 72 -10.85 -12.22 20.74
C TRP A 72 -10.76 -12.64 22.21
N GLU A 73 -9.55 -12.90 22.74
CA GLU A 73 -9.35 -13.13 24.18
C GLU A 73 -9.80 -11.90 25.02
N MET A 74 -9.50 -10.68 24.56
CA MET A 74 -9.94 -9.43 25.21
C MET A 74 -11.49 -9.33 25.25
N VAL A 75 -12.14 -9.64 24.13
CA VAL A 75 -13.60 -9.62 23.99
C VAL A 75 -14.26 -10.69 24.87
N ASP A 76 -13.68 -11.90 24.93
CA ASP A 76 -14.15 -12.99 25.77
C ASP A 76 -13.99 -12.67 27.26
N ALA A 77 -12.89 -11.99 27.62
CA ALA A 77 -12.66 -11.45 28.96
C ALA A 77 -13.57 -10.27 29.34
N LYS A 78 -14.49 -9.87 28.45
CA LYS A 78 -15.44 -8.75 28.64
C LYS A 78 -14.75 -7.40 28.86
N VAL A 79 -13.53 -7.26 28.36
CA VAL A 79 -12.82 -5.97 28.34
C VAL A 79 -13.17 -5.29 27.03
N VAL A 80 -13.80 -4.12 27.09
CA VAL A 80 -14.24 -3.38 25.89
C VAL A 80 -13.00 -2.78 25.19
N PRO A 81 -12.72 -3.16 23.93
CA PRO A 81 -11.69 -2.55 23.10
C PRO A 81 -11.90 -1.05 22.95
N ASP A 82 -10.82 -0.28 22.96
CA ASP A 82 -10.86 1.13 22.61
C ASP A 82 -10.70 1.36 21.09
N GLU A 83 -10.82 2.61 20.69
CA GLU A 83 -10.69 3.06 19.29
C GLU A 83 -9.36 2.63 18.65
N VAL A 84 -8.27 2.67 19.44
CA VAL A 84 -6.91 2.30 19.00
C VAL A 84 -6.81 0.80 18.75
N THR A 85 -7.42 0.00 19.62
CA THR A 85 -7.50 -1.46 19.46
C THR A 85 -8.28 -1.81 18.20
N MET A 86 -9.47 -1.21 18.00
CA MET A 86 -10.29 -1.48 16.81
C MET A 86 -9.56 -1.11 15.52
N LEU A 87 -8.86 0.03 15.49
CA LEU A 87 -8.09 0.44 14.32
C LEU A 87 -6.96 -0.56 14.00
N SER A 88 -6.28 -1.07 15.04
CA SER A 88 -5.21 -2.05 14.91
C SER A 88 -5.74 -3.38 14.37
N VAL A 89 -6.89 -3.86 14.87
CA VAL A 89 -7.53 -5.10 14.42
C VAL A 89 -8.03 -4.99 12.98
N VAL A 90 -8.67 -3.88 12.60
CA VAL A 90 -9.08 -3.64 11.19
C VAL A 90 -7.86 -3.62 10.27
N SER A 91 -6.77 -2.97 10.67
CA SER A 91 -5.51 -2.95 9.91
C SER A 91 -4.92 -4.36 9.75
N VAL A 92 -4.97 -5.17 10.80
CA VAL A 92 -4.54 -6.58 10.75
C VAL A 92 -5.37 -7.38 9.74
N CYS A 93 -6.70 -7.25 9.78
CA CYS A 93 -7.60 -7.92 8.81
C CYS A 93 -7.28 -7.48 7.37
N ALA A 94 -7.07 -6.18 7.16
CA ALA A 94 -6.71 -5.59 5.87
C ALA A 94 -5.39 -6.16 5.33
N ASN A 95 -4.39 -6.34 6.18
CA ASN A 95 -3.07 -6.85 5.79
C ASN A 95 -3.08 -8.35 5.51
N LEU A 96 -3.92 -9.13 6.21
CA LEU A 96 -4.12 -10.55 5.94
C LEU A 96 -5.01 -10.81 4.72
N GLY A 97 -5.83 -9.85 4.33
CA GLY A 97 -6.90 -10.08 3.36
C GLY A 97 -8.01 -10.98 3.91
N ASP A 98 -8.11 -11.12 5.23
CA ASP A 98 -9.09 -11.98 5.89
C ASP A 98 -10.46 -11.29 5.96
N LEU A 99 -11.30 -11.58 4.97
CA LEU A 99 -12.63 -11.00 4.84
C LEU A 99 -13.57 -11.45 5.96
N GLU A 100 -13.46 -12.69 6.44
CA GLU A 100 -14.37 -13.24 7.44
C GLU A 100 -14.17 -12.54 8.79
N THR A 101 -12.92 -12.48 9.25
CA THR A 101 -12.57 -11.75 10.47
C THR A 101 -12.83 -10.25 10.31
N GLY A 102 -12.61 -9.68 9.12
CA GLY A 102 -12.93 -8.29 8.82
C GLY A 102 -14.43 -7.98 8.94
N ILE A 103 -15.32 -8.88 8.49
CA ILE A 103 -16.77 -8.74 8.65
C ILE A 103 -17.17 -8.84 10.12
N ALA A 104 -16.63 -9.81 10.87
CA ALA A 104 -16.91 -9.95 12.30
C ALA A 104 -16.45 -8.70 13.09
N THR A 105 -15.27 -8.17 12.75
CA THR A 105 -14.74 -6.93 13.34
C THR A 105 -15.63 -5.73 13.01
N HIS A 106 -16.08 -5.59 11.76
CA HIS A 106 -17.01 -4.51 11.39
C HIS A 106 -18.34 -4.61 12.13
N GLN A 107 -18.90 -5.81 12.28
CA GLN A 107 -20.12 -6.00 13.08
C GLN A 107 -19.89 -5.57 14.53
N TYR A 108 -18.75 -5.91 15.12
CA TYR A 108 -18.39 -5.47 16.47
C TYR A 108 -18.31 -3.94 16.58
N ILE A 109 -17.74 -3.25 15.57
CA ILE A 109 -17.68 -1.78 15.50
C ILE A 109 -19.08 -1.17 15.56
N GLU A 110 -20.02 -1.71 14.77
CA GLU A 110 -21.40 -1.23 14.76
C GLU A 110 -22.12 -1.51 16.09
N ASP A 111 -22.01 -2.73 16.61
CA ASP A 111 -22.70 -3.17 17.82
C ASP A 111 -22.25 -2.43 19.08
N ASN A 112 -21.01 -1.92 19.11
CA ASN A 112 -20.43 -1.21 20.26
C ASN A 112 -20.39 0.32 20.09
N GLY A 113 -21.07 0.86 19.07
CA GLY A 113 -21.24 2.31 18.91
C GLY A 113 -20.04 3.03 18.29
N PHE A 114 -19.11 2.30 17.69
CA PHE A 114 -17.95 2.86 16.99
C PHE A 114 -18.25 3.26 15.53
N GLY A 115 -19.38 2.84 14.95
CA GLY A 115 -19.73 3.05 13.53
C GLY A 115 -19.77 4.52 13.08
N GLY A 116 -19.95 5.47 14.00
CA GLY A 116 -19.91 6.91 13.69
C GLY A 116 -18.51 7.50 13.48
N MET A 117 -17.44 6.74 13.73
CA MET A 117 -16.07 7.24 13.72
C MET A 117 -15.47 7.25 12.31
N ILE A 118 -15.16 8.45 11.81
CA ILE A 118 -14.65 8.65 10.44
C ILE A 118 -13.38 7.84 10.17
N PHE A 119 -12.46 7.76 11.14
CA PHE A 119 -11.20 7.04 10.94
C PHE A 119 -11.39 5.52 10.87
N LEU A 120 -12.33 4.94 11.62
CA LEU A 120 -12.69 3.52 11.50
C LEU A 120 -13.42 3.27 10.18
N GLY A 121 -14.32 4.16 9.76
CA GLY A 121 -14.94 4.07 8.42
C GLY A 121 -13.91 4.05 7.30
N ASN A 122 -12.90 4.93 7.36
CA ASN A 122 -11.80 4.94 6.38
C ASN A 122 -10.98 3.63 6.43
N ALA A 123 -10.69 3.12 7.62
CA ALA A 123 -9.96 1.85 7.79
C ALA A 123 -10.77 0.66 7.27
N LEU A 124 -12.09 0.65 7.45
CA LEU A 124 -12.99 -0.36 6.92
C LEU A 124 -13.08 -0.34 5.39
N ILE A 125 -13.09 0.85 4.77
CA ILE A 125 -13.00 0.99 3.30
C ILE A 125 -11.69 0.36 2.78
N ASP A 126 -10.55 0.68 3.40
CA ASP A 126 -9.25 0.10 3.04
C ASP A 126 -9.22 -1.42 3.25
N MET A 127 -9.75 -1.91 4.38
CA MET A 127 -9.84 -3.32 4.69
C MET A 127 -10.67 -4.08 3.65
N TYR A 128 -11.90 -3.64 3.38
CA TYR A 128 -12.74 -4.29 2.39
C TYR A 128 -12.15 -4.25 0.98
N SER A 129 -11.50 -3.15 0.63
CA SER A 129 -10.77 -3.04 -0.63
C SER A 129 -9.66 -4.09 -0.75
N LYS A 130 -8.80 -4.23 0.27
CA LYS A 130 -7.71 -5.22 0.29
C LYS A 130 -8.20 -6.66 0.37
N CYS A 131 -9.34 -6.90 1.02
CA CYS A 131 -10.02 -8.20 1.04
C CYS A 131 -10.76 -8.53 -0.27
N GLY A 132 -10.66 -7.69 -1.31
CA GLY A 132 -11.30 -7.96 -2.60
C GLY A 132 -12.81 -7.66 -2.64
N CYS A 133 -13.38 -7.02 -1.62
CA CYS A 133 -14.83 -6.81 -1.47
C CYS A 133 -15.24 -5.34 -1.66
N LEU A 134 -15.04 -4.79 -2.87
CA LEU A 134 -15.34 -3.38 -3.19
C LEU A 134 -16.79 -2.97 -2.88
N ASN A 135 -17.75 -3.90 -3.02
CA ASN A 135 -19.16 -3.64 -2.72
C ASN A 135 -19.38 -3.25 -1.24
N ARG A 136 -18.69 -3.89 -0.30
CA ARG A 136 -18.78 -3.54 1.12
C ARG A 136 -18.07 -2.24 1.44
N ALA A 137 -16.95 -1.95 0.76
CA ALA A 137 -16.30 -0.65 0.84
C ALA A 137 -17.26 0.49 0.42
N TRP A 138 -18.02 0.31 -0.67
CA TRP A 138 -19.07 1.23 -1.09
C TRP A 138 -20.20 1.38 -0.06
N GLN A 139 -20.63 0.29 0.57
CA GLN A 139 -21.65 0.35 1.63
C GLN A 139 -21.20 1.23 2.78
N VAL A 140 -19.98 1.02 3.29
CA VAL A 140 -19.38 1.85 4.35
C VAL A 140 -19.31 3.31 3.88
N PHE A 141 -18.73 3.55 2.70
CA PHE A 141 -18.58 4.89 2.14
C PHE A 141 -19.92 5.64 2.02
N ASN A 142 -20.99 4.96 1.60
CA ASN A 142 -22.31 5.55 1.40
C ASN A 142 -23.05 5.86 2.70
N ILE A 143 -22.86 5.03 3.74
CA ILE A 143 -23.48 5.21 5.06
C ILE A 143 -22.79 6.33 5.87
N MET A 144 -21.52 6.64 5.59
CA MET A 144 -20.80 7.71 6.27
C MET A 144 -21.45 9.10 6.06
N ASN A 145 -22.06 9.63 7.12
CA ASN A 145 -22.68 10.97 7.15
C ASN A 145 -21.66 12.12 7.02
N ARG A 146 -20.42 11.88 7.44
CA ARG A 146 -19.32 12.85 7.36
C ARG A 146 -18.16 12.20 6.61
N ARG A 147 -17.75 12.82 5.51
CA ARG A 147 -16.59 12.39 4.71
C ARG A 147 -15.48 13.43 4.86
N SER A 148 -14.25 12.95 5.02
CA SER A 148 -13.05 13.78 4.94
C SER A 148 -12.35 13.55 3.60
N LEU A 149 -11.32 14.35 3.30
CA LEU A 149 -10.43 14.08 2.16
C LEU A 149 -9.87 12.65 2.20
N VAL A 150 -9.55 12.14 3.39
CA VAL A 150 -9.08 10.76 3.58
C VAL A 150 -10.15 9.74 3.19
N THR A 151 -11.43 10.00 3.47
CA THR A 151 -12.54 9.14 3.06
C THR A 151 -12.66 9.05 1.54
N TRP A 152 -12.61 10.20 0.86
CA TRP A 152 -12.60 10.24 -0.60
C TRP A 152 -11.39 9.52 -1.19
N ASN A 153 -10.19 9.82 -0.70
CA ASN A 153 -8.96 9.18 -1.16
C ASN A 153 -8.97 7.66 -0.95
N SER A 154 -9.52 7.17 0.16
CA SER A 154 -9.64 5.74 0.44
C SER A 154 -10.52 5.04 -0.60
N MET A 155 -11.67 5.64 -0.94
CA MET A 155 -12.60 5.07 -1.91
C MET A 155 -12.08 5.19 -3.35
N ILE A 156 -11.50 6.34 -3.72
CA ILE A 156 -10.88 6.56 -5.05
C ILE A 156 -9.75 5.54 -5.26
N LEU A 157 -8.87 5.36 -4.27
CA LEU A 157 -7.79 4.38 -4.36
C LEU A 157 -8.31 2.93 -4.43
N ALA A 158 -9.39 2.63 -3.69
CA ALA A 158 -10.04 1.33 -3.77
C ALA A 158 -10.55 1.04 -5.20
N CYS A 159 -11.29 1.96 -5.81
CA CYS A 159 -11.75 1.81 -7.19
C CYS A 159 -10.58 1.67 -8.17
N ALA A 160 -9.51 2.47 -8.01
CA ALA A 160 -8.34 2.42 -8.87
C ALA A 160 -7.64 1.05 -8.83
N ASN A 161 -7.46 0.48 -7.63
CA ASN A 161 -6.80 -0.82 -7.44
C ASN A 161 -7.66 -1.99 -7.95
N HIS A 162 -8.98 -1.85 -7.93
CA HIS A 162 -9.92 -2.84 -8.44
C HIS A 162 -10.17 -2.73 -9.96
N GLY A 163 -9.49 -1.79 -10.63
CA GLY A 163 -9.64 -1.62 -12.08
C GLY A 163 -10.98 -1.02 -12.47
N ASP A 164 -11.55 -0.16 -11.60
CA ASP A 164 -12.78 0.58 -11.84
C ASP A 164 -12.50 2.08 -12.04
N PRO A 165 -11.90 2.46 -13.18
CA PRO A 165 -11.47 3.83 -13.45
C PRO A 165 -12.64 4.81 -13.65
N ASP A 166 -13.83 4.35 -14.04
CA ASP A 166 -14.97 5.24 -14.23
C ASP A 166 -15.45 5.81 -12.89
N HIS A 167 -15.54 4.96 -11.86
CA HIS A 167 -15.85 5.44 -10.51
C HIS A 167 -14.73 6.30 -9.92
N VAL A 168 -13.46 6.09 -10.29
CA VAL A 168 -12.36 6.98 -9.89
C VAL A 168 -12.59 8.41 -10.36
N PHE A 169 -12.92 8.60 -11.64
CA PHE A 169 -13.17 9.93 -12.19
C PHE A 169 -14.43 10.57 -11.61
N HIS A 170 -15.49 9.78 -11.46
CA HIS A 170 -16.73 10.26 -10.83
C HIS A 170 -16.51 10.70 -9.38
N LEU A 171 -15.81 9.89 -8.57
CA LEU A 171 -15.51 10.23 -7.18
C LEU A 171 -14.60 11.45 -7.06
N TYR A 172 -13.64 11.62 -7.98
CA TYR A 172 -12.81 12.83 -8.05
C TYR A 172 -13.64 14.09 -8.31
N GLU A 173 -14.60 14.03 -9.25
CA GLU A 173 -15.54 15.13 -9.51
C GLU A 173 -16.45 15.40 -8.30
N CYS A 174 -17.00 14.35 -7.67
CA CYS A 174 -17.80 14.50 -6.45
C CYS A 174 -17.00 15.10 -5.29
N MET A 175 -15.75 14.70 -5.13
CA MET A 175 -14.85 15.24 -4.09
C MET A 175 -14.60 16.74 -4.29
N THR A 176 -14.27 17.15 -5.52
CA THR A 176 -13.98 18.55 -5.86
C THR A 176 -15.23 19.43 -5.79
N THR A 177 -16.37 18.96 -6.29
CA THR A 177 -17.67 19.66 -6.17
C THR A 177 -18.15 19.79 -4.73
N SER A 178 -17.75 18.85 -3.86
CA SER A 178 -17.97 18.93 -2.40
C SER A 178 -17.00 19.89 -1.68
N GLY A 179 -16.12 20.59 -2.41
CA GLY A 179 -15.22 21.60 -1.88
C GLY A 179 -13.89 21.06 -1.33
N PHE A 180 -13.57 19.78 -1.56
CA PHE A 180 -12.29 19.21 -1.15
C PHE A 180 -11.23 19.40 -2.24
N LEU A 181 -10.04 19.89 -1.83
CA LEU A 181 -8.90 19.98 -2.72
C LEU A 181 -8.18 18.62 -2.83
N PRO A 182 -7.87 18.15 -4.06
CA PRO A 182 -7.04 16.99 -4.27
C PRO A 182 -5.66 17.10 -3.61
N ASP A 183 -5.14 15.99 -3.13
CA ASP A 183 -3.76 15.87 -2.64
C ASP A 183 -2.97 14.85 -3.47
N GLY A 184 -1.70 14.61 -3.09
CA GLY A 184 -0.88 13.62 -3.79
C GLY A 184 -1.49 12.21 -3.80
N PHE A 185 -2.24 11.81 -2.77
CA PHE A 185 -2.91 10.50 -2.78
C PHE A 185 -4.03 10.46 -3.81
N THR A 186 -4.81 11.54 -3.95
CA THR A 186 -5.81 11.66 -5.01
C THR A 186 -5.17 11.50 -6.39
N PHE A 187 -4.09 12.23 -6.65
CA PHE A 187 -3.40 12.20 -7.94
C PHE A 187 -2.75 10.84 -8.23
N LEU A 188 -2.19 10.18 -7.23
CA LEU A 188 -1.69 8.81 -7.40
C LEU A 188 -2.80 7.86 -7.86
N ALA A 189 -3.99 7.94 -7.26
CA ALA A 189 -5.12 7.09 -7.63
C ALA A 189 -5.63 7.39 -9.05
N LEU A 190 -5.66 8.67 -9.46
CA LEU A 190 -5.96 9.06 -10.84
C LEU A 190 -4.94 8.48 -11.83
N LEU A 191 -3.64 8.56 -11.52
CA LEU A 191 -2.58 7.99 -12.37
C LEU A 191 -2.72 6.47 -12.51
N VAL A 192 -3.09 5.77 -11.44
CA VAL A 192 -3.39 4.33 -11.49
C VAL A 192 -4.60 4.07 -12.41
N ALA A 193 -5.69 4.84 -12.29
CA ALA A 193 -6.85 4.68 -13.16
C ALA A 193 -6.53 4.92 -14.65
N TYR A 194 -5.78 5.97 -14.97
CA TYR A 194 -5.34 6.23 -16.36
C TYR A 194 -4.42 5.13 -16.89
N LYS A 195 -3.50 4.63 -16.05
CA LYS A 195 -2.64 3.48 -16.39
C LYS A 195 -3.46 2.24 -16.72
N HIS A 196 -4.54 1.96 -15.97
CA HIS A 196 -5.39 0.80 -16.21
C HIS A 196 -6.25 0.95 -17.47
N LYS A 197 -6.74 2.17 -17.78
CA LYS A 197 -7.44 2.45 -19.06
C LYS A 197 -6.51 2.52 -20.28
N GLY A 198 -5.19 2.66 -20.08
CA GLY A 198 -4.25 2.89 -21.17
C GLY A 198 -4.32 4.31 -21.76
N LEU A 199 -4.88 5.27 -21.03
CA LEU A 199 -5.00 6.68 -21.43
C LEU A 199 -3.75 7.46 -21.01
N VAL A 200 -2.67 7.24 -21.76
CA VAL A 200 -1.31 7.68 -21.39
C VAL A 200 -1.19 9.21 -21.40
N ASP A 201 -1.75 9.88 -22.41
CA ASP A 201 -1.66 11.34 -22.55
C ASP A 201 -2.46 12.07 -21.47
N GLU A 202 -3.62 11.54 -21.09
CA GLU A 202 -4.41 12.02 -19.96
C GLU A 202 -3.64 11.84 -18.65
N GLY A 203 -3.03 10.67 -18.42
CA GLY A 203 -2.23 10.42 -17.23
C GLY A 203 -1.03 11.37 -17.12
N CYS A 204 -0.33 11.64 -18.21
CA CYS A 204 0.76 12.62 -18.25
C CYS A 204 0.26 14.04 -17.95
N ARG A 205 -0.87 14.46 -18.53
CA ARG A 205 -1.49 15.77 -18.24
C ARG A 205 -1.87 15.91 -16.76
N VAL A 206 -2.40 14.85 -16.15
CA VAL A 206 -2.76 14.84 -14.73
C VAL A 206 -1.52 14.90 -13.82
N PHE A 207 -0.43 14.21 -14.20
CA PHE A 207 0.85 14.31 -13.49
C PHE A 207 1.44 15.73 -13.52
N GLU A 208 1.32 16.41 -14.67
CA GLU A 208 1.77 17.80 -14.83
C GLU A 208 0.87 18.78 -14.06
N SER A 209 -0.46 18.62 -14.14
CA SER A 209 -1.40 19.51 -13.44
C SER A 209 -1.23 19.43 -11.93
N MET A 210 -0.92 18.24 -11.38
CA MET A 210 -0.63 18.05 -9.96
C MET A 210 0.44 19.04 -9.46
N GLN A 211 1.50 19.23 -10.24
CA GLN A 211 2.60 20.12 -9.88
C GLN A 211 2.30 21.57 -10.23
N ARG A 212 1.82 21.82 -11.45
CA ARG A 212 1.63 23.18 -11.98
C ARG A 212 0.43 23.89 -11.39
N ASP A 213 -0.70 23.21 -11.31
CA ASP A 213 -2.00 23.82 -11.00
C ASP A 213 -2.34 23.67 -9.50
N TYR A 214 -1.84 22.62 -8.84
CA TYR A 214 -2.10 22.34 -7.42
C TYR A 214 -0.87 22.53 -6.51
N GLY A 215 0.33 22.73 -7.08
CA GLY A 215 1.57 22.91 -6.28
C GLY A 215 1.97 21.67 -5.47
N ILE A 216 1.51 20.48 -5.86
CA ILE A 216 1.80 19.23 -5.15
C ILE A 216 3.09 18.62 -5.71
N GLU A 217 4.09 18.47 -4.85
CA GLU A 217 5.35 17.83 -5.22
C GLU A 217 5.18 16.33 -5.49
N ALA A 218 5.75 15.87 -6.60
CA ALA A 218 5.70 14.47 -6.99
C ALA A 218 6.61 13.61 -6.10
N ARG A 219 6.00 12.67 -5.37
CA ARG A 219 6.68 11.55 -4.70
C ARG A 219 7.03 10.40 -5.65
N ILE A 220 7.86 9.48 -5.17
CA ILE A 220 8.36 8.31 -5.91
C ILE A 220 7.24 7.46 -6.51
N GLU A 221 6.10 7.34 -5.84
CA GLU A 221 4.96 6.54 -6.28
C GLU A 221 4.32 7.13 -7.55
N HIS A 222 4.23 8.45 -7.66
CA HIS A 222 3.71 9.12 -8.85
C HIS A 222 4.64 8.90 -10.04
N TYR A 223 5.94 9.14 -9.86
CA TYR A 223 6.94 8.89 -10.91
C TYR A 223 6.93 7.44 -11.36
N ARG A 224 6.91 6.48 -10.43
CA ARG A 224 6.83 5.06 -10.76
C ARG A 224 5.60 4.74 -11.59
N CYS A 225 4.42 5.24 -11.19
CA CYS A 225 3.18 4.97 -11.92
C CYS A 225 3.22 5.57 -13.34
N THR A 226 3.73 6.79 -13.50
CA THR A 226 3.88 7.44 -14.81
C THR A 226 4.90 6.73 -15.69
N VAL A 227 6.03 6.27 -15.13
CA VAL A 227 7.04 5.48 -15.85
C VAL A 227 6.49 4.13 -16.30
N GLU A 228 5.75 3.42 -15.44
CA GLU A 228 5.08 2.16 -15.82
C GLU A 228 4.08 2.38 -16.97
N MET A 229 3.30 3.46 -16.90
CA MET A 229 2.32 3.82 -17.92
C MET A 229 2.99 4.14 -19.27
N LEU A 230 4.01 5.00 -19.27
CA LEU A 230 4.81 5.32 -20.47
C LEU A 230 5.52 4.08 -21.02
N GLY A 231 6.06 3.25 -20.12
CA GLY A 231 6.75 2.00 -20.44
C GLY A 231 5.84 1.01 -21.16
N ARG A 232 4.61 0.78 -20.66
CA ARG A 232 3.60 -0.07 -21.32
C ARG A 232 3.20 0.44 -22.70
N ALA A 233 3.26 1.76 -22.91
CA ALA A 233 2.93 2.41 -24.18
C ALA A 233 4.10 2.44 -25.16
N GLY A 234 5.28 1.92 -24.80
CA GLY A 234 6.49 1.98 -25.62
C GLY A 234 7.15 3.37 -25.67
N ARG A 235 6.71 4.34 -24.87
CA ARG A 235 7.24 5.72 -24.81
C ARG A 235 8.50 5.80 -23.93
N LEU A 236 9.48 4.97 -24.25
CA LEU A 236 10.65 4.70 -23.38
C LEU A 236 11.54 5.94 -23.17
N GLU A 237 11.74 6.78 -24.19
CA GLU A 237 12.57 7.98 -24.05
C GLU A 237 11.90 9.04 -23.18
N GLU A 238 10.57 9.13 -23.17
CA GLU A 238 9.83 9.99 -22.25
C GLU A 238 9.93 9.49 -20.82
N ALA A 239 9.81 8.18 -20.63
CA ALA A 239 10.02 7.56 -19.32
C ALA A 239 11.46 7.82 -18.82
N TYR A 240 12.47 7.65 -19.67
CA TYR A 240 13.86 7.94 -19.32
C TYR A 240 14.06 9.40 -18.91
N ARG A 241 13.56 10.35 -19.74
CA ARG A 241 13.64 11.78 -19.43
C ARG A 241 12.99 12.11 -18.10
N LEU A 242 11.80 11.56 -17.84
CA LEU A 242 11.08 11.78 -16.59
C LEU A 242 11.89 11.33 -15.37
N ILE A 243 12.54 10.16 -15.43
CA ILE A 243 13.39 9.65 -14.34
C ILE A 243 14.59 10.57 -14.12
N THR A 244 15.23 11.01 -15.21
CA THR A 244 16.41 11.90 -15.11
C THR A 244 16.08 13.31 -14.65
N SER A 245 14.84 13.78 -14.84
CA SER A 245 14.38 15.09 -14.38
C SER A 245 13.87 15.11 -12.93
N MET A 246 13.90 13.98 -12.23
CA MET A 246 13.43 13.90 -10.85
C MET A 246 14.26 14.80 -9.94
N SER A 247 13.60 15.61 -9.12
CA SER A 247 14.23 16.42 -8.06
C SER A 247 14.60 15.59 -6.82
N ILE A 248 14.05 14.38 -6.72
CA ILE A 248 14.32 13.40 -5.66
C ILE A 248 15.30 12.32 -6.14
N PRO A 249 16.17 11.79 -5.26
CA PRO A 249 17.07 10.70 -5.61
C PRO A 249 16.30 9.52 -6.21
N SER A 250 16.62 9.15 -7.44
CA SER A 250 15.99 8.01 -8.10
C SER A 250 16.35 6.73 -7.36
N ASN A 251 15.35 5.97 -6.89
CA ASN A 251 15.61 4.63 -6.38
C ASN A 251 15.77 3.64 -7.56
N TYR A 252 16.43 2.51 -7.30
CA TYR A 252 16.64 1.48 -8.31
C TYR A 252 15.31 0.90 -8.84
N VAL A 253 14.24 0.94 -8.05
CA VAL A 253 12.91 0.39 -8.40
C VAL A 253 12.31 1.06 -9.64
N ILE A 254 12.44 2.39 -9.78
CA ILE A 254 11.91 3.09 -10.97
C ILE A 254 12.71 2.73 -12.23
N TRP A 255 14.03 2.64 -12.12
CA TRP A 255 14.88 2.20 -13.22
C TRP A 255 14.59 0.75 -13.62
N GLU A 256 14.29 -0.13 -12.66
CA GLU A 256 13.84 -1.50 -12.93
C GLU A 256 12.50 -1.55 -13.67
N ALA A 257 11.56 -0.66 -13.35
CA ALA A 257 10.30 -0.55 -14.09
C ALA A 257 10.53 -0.16 -15.55
N LEU A 258 11.46 0.76 -15.83
CA LEU A 258 11.84 1.11 -17.20
C LEU A 258 12.59 -0.04 -17.89
N LEU A 259 13.50 -0.74 -17.20
CA LEU A 259 14.19 -1.89 -17.76
C LEU A 259 13.23 -3.01 -18.15
N ALA A 260 12.21 -3.26 -17.32
CA ALA A 260 11.14 -4.21 -17.62
C ALA A 260 10.38 -3.82 -18.90
N ALA A 261 10.09 -2.53 -19.10
CA ALA A 261 9.49 -2.03 -20.33
C ALA A 261 10.42 -2.19 -21.55
N CYS A 262 11.72 -1.91 -21.40
CA CYS A 262 12.71 -2.12 -22.46
C CYS A 262 12.73 -3.58 -22.93
N ARG A 263 12.62 -4.53 -22.00
CA ARG A 263 12.50 -5.95 -22.30
C ARG A 263 11.23 -6.27 -23.09
N VAL A 264 10.08 -5.75 -22.69
CA VAL A 264 8.79 -5.97 -23.39
C VAL A 264 8.85 -5.43 -24.83
N HIS A 265 9.47 -4.27 -25.01
CA HIS A 265 9.58 -3.63 -26.32
C HIS A 265 10.81 -4.07 -27.13
N SER A 266 11.68 -4.92 -26.57
CA SER A 266 12.96 -5.33 -27.16
C SER A 266 13.86 -4.14 -27.54
N ASN A 267 13.84 -3.06 -26.73
CA ASN A 267 14.66 -1.88 -26.98
C ASN A 267 16.02 -2.03 -26.29
N VAL A 268 17.03 -2.45 -27.06
CA VAL A 268 18.38 -2.73 -26.58
C VAL A 268 19.09 -1.46 -26.14
N ASP A 269 19.08 -0.41 -26.97
CA ASP A 269 19.79 0.85 -26.69
C ASP A 269 19.36 1.47 -25.35
N MET A 270 18.05 1.51 -25.08
CA MET A 270 17.54 1.99 -23.81
C MET A 270 17.87 1.03 -22.67
N GLY A 271 17.80 -0.28 -22.91
CA GLY A 271 18.17 -1.32 -21.95
C GLY A 271 19.60 -1.15 -21.44
N GLU A 272 20.57 -0.92 -22.32
CA GLU A 272 21.98 -0.67 -21.97
C GLU A 272 22.13 0.57 -21.08
N ARG A 273 21.56 1.71 -21.51
CA ARG A 273 21.57 2.97 -20.75
C ARG A 273 21.01 2.81 -19.33
N VAL A 274 19.91 2.06 -19.18
CA VAL A 274 19.26 1.82 -17.89
C VAL A 274 20.10 0.89 -17.01
N VAL A 275 20.71 -0.16 -17.57
CA VAL A 275 21.58 -1.09 -16.84
C VAL A 275 22.81 -0.37 -16.28
N GLU A 276 23.43 0.53 -17.03
CA GLU A 276 24.54 1.36 -16.51
C GLU A 276 24.13 2.15 -15.27
N LYS A 277 22.95 2.79 -15.30
CA LYS A 277 22.41 3.53 -14.14
C LYS A 277 22.11 2.62 -12.96
N LEU A 278 21.54 1.44 -13.21
CA LEU A 278 21.21 0.47 -12.17
C LEU A 278 22.46 -0.10 -11.48
N LEU A 279 23.53 -0.38 -12.23
CA LEU A 279 24.81 -0.85 -11.66
C LEU A 279 25.50 0.23 -10.82
N MET A 280 25.33 1.51 -11.14
CA MET A 280 25.82 2.60 -10.29
C MET A 280 25.06 2.68 -8.95
N LEU A 281 23.77 2.37 -8.93
CA LEU A 281 22.92 2.41 -7.72
C LEU A 281 23.03 1.12 -6.89
N LYS A 282 23.17 -0.02 -7.55
CA LYS A 282 23.13 -1.37 -6.98
C LYS A 282 24.12 -2.31 -7.68
N PRO A 283 25.44 -2.16 -7.43
CA PRO A 283 26.47 -2.96 -8.09
C PRO A 283 26.38 -4.47 -7.81
N GLU A 284 25.74 -4.86 -6.71
CA GLU A 284 25.62 -6.25 -6.28
C GLU A 284 24.59 -7.08 -7.08
N ARG A 285 23.69 -6.43 -7.83
CA ARG A 285 22.66 -7.12 -8.62
C ARG A 285 23.15 -7.42 -10.05
N ASP A 286 22.90 -8.63 -10.52
CA ASP A 286 23.16 -9.01 -11.92
C ASP A 286 22.04 -8.54 -12.85
N TYR A 287 22.16 -7.29 -13.32
CA TYR A 287 21.27 -6.73 -14.34
C TYR A 287 21.61 -7.22 -15.76
N HIS A 288 22.78 -7.81 -15.99
CA HIS A 288 23.19 -8.31 -17.31
C HIS A 288 22.38 -9.54 -17.73
N ALA A 289 21.87 -10.32 -16.78
CA ALA A 289 20.90 -11.39 -17.05
C ALA A 289 19.63 -10.84 -17.75
N ILE A 290 19.11 -9.69 -17.31
CA ILE A 290 17.93 -9.06 -17.94
C ILE A 290 18.30 -8.55 -19.33
N LEU A 291 19.45 -7.90 -19.47
CA LEU A 291 19.92 -7.37 -20.76
C LEU A 291 20.07 -8.48 -21.82
N ARG A 292 20.58 -9.65 -21.46
CA ARG A 292 20.65 -10.83 -22.36
C ARG A 292 19.29 -11.24 -22.90
N HIS A 293 18.24 -11.20 -22.08
CA HIS A 293 16.89 -11.47 -22.54
C HIS A 293 16.38 -10.40 -23.51
N ILE A 294 16.76 -9.12 -23.33
CA ILE A 294 16.40 -8.04 -24.27
C ILE A 294 17.04 -8.29 -25.64
N TYR A 295 18.33 -8.65 -25.67
CA TYR A 295 19.02 -8.98 -26.92
C TYR A 295 18.36 -10.17 -27.64
N ALA A 296 18.09 -11.26 -26.93
CA ALA A 296 17.45 -12.44 -27.51
C ALA A 296 16.09 -12.08 -28.14
N ALA A 297 15.25 -11.33 -27.42
CA ALA A 297 13.95 -10.89 -27.91
C ALA A 297 14.03 -9.86 -29.06
N ALA A 298 15.15 -9.15 -29.22
CA ALA A 298 15.38 -8.25 -30.35
C ALA A 298 15.77 -9.02 -31.62
N VAL A 299 16.62 -10.05 -31.47
CA VAL A 299 17.00 -10.94 -32.58
C VAL A 299 15.79 -11.66 -33.17
N GLU A 300 14.96 -12.28 -32.31
CA GLU A 300 13.73 -12.96 -32.75
C GLU A 300 12.78 -12.04 -33.52
N LYS A 301 12.63 -10.77 -33.07
CA LYS A 301 11.77 -9.80 -33.77
C LYS A 301 12.29 -9.44 -35.16
N GLU A 302 13.60 -9.39 -35.33
CA GLU A 302 14.21 -9.05 -36.62
C GLU A 302 14.11 -10.23 -37.60
N GLU A 303 14.34 -11.46 -37.14
CA GLU A 303 14.12 -12.67 -37.94
C GLU A 303 12.66 -12.78 -38.42
N VAL A 304 11.69 -12.52 -37.54
CA VAL A 304 10.26 -12.53 -37.91
C VAL A 304 9.92 -11.47 -38.96
N LYS A 305 10.50 -10.26 -38.86
CA LYS A 305 10.29 -9.21 -39.87
C LYS A 305 10.87 -9.60 -41.23
N GLU A 306 12.07 -10.18 -41.27
CA GLU A 306 12.69 -10.64 -42.52
C GLU A 306 11.84 -11.72 -43.21
N ILE A 307 11.32 -12.68 -42.44
CA ILE A 307 10.41 -13.72 -42.96
C ILE A 307 9.14 -13.08 -43.53
N MET A 308 8.50 -12.17 -42.78
CA MET A 308 7.27 -11.50 -43.22
C MET A 308 7.47 -10.68 -44.50
N GLN A 309 8.57 -9.92 -44.60
CA GLN A 309 8.89 -9.15 -45.81
C GLN A 309 9.09 -10.07 -47.02
N THR A 310 9.80 -11.19 -46.84
CA THR A 310 10.03 -12.17 -47.91
C THR A 310 8.72 -12.81 -48.37
N THR A 311 7.80 -13.15 -47.46
CA THR A 311 6.47 -13.67 -47.81
C THR A 311 5.57 -12.65 -48.50
N MET A 312 5.62 -11.37 -48.12
CA MET A 312 4.83 -10.32 -48.78
C MET A 312 5.32 -10.04 -50.21
N VAL A 313 6.64 -9.95 -50.43
CA VAL A 313 7.22 -9.77 -51.77
C VAL A 313 6.86 -10.93 -52.70
N ASN A 314 6.78 -12.16 -52.18
CA ASN A 314 6.37 -13.33 -52.97
C ASN A 314 4.86 -13.39 -53.25
N SER A 315 4.02 -12.66 -52.49
CA SER A 315 2.56 -12.61 -52.68
C SER A 315 2.07 -11.50 -53.64
N VAL A 316 2.92 -10.52 -53.98
CA VAL A 316 2.60 -9.43 -54.92
C VAL A 316 3.04 -9.78 -56.36
N ASN A 317 3.78 -10.88 -56.55
CA ASN A 317 4.28 -11.36 -57.84
C ASN A 317 3.40 -12.43 -58.51
N PHE A 318 2.10 -12.50 -58.18
CA PHE A 318 1.10 -13.35 -58.83
C PHE A 318 -0.10 -12.55 -59.33
#